data_AF-A0AAP0N1P0-F1
#
_entry.id   AF-A0AAP0N1P0-F1
#
_cell.length_a   1.000
_cell.length_b   1.000
_cell.length_c   1.000
_cell.angle_alpha   90.00
_cell.angle_beta   90.00
_cell.angle_gamma   90.00
#
_symmetry.space_group_name_H-M   'P 1'
#
loop_
_entity.id
_entity.type
_entity.pdbx_description
1 polymer ?
#
loop_
_entity_poly.entity_id
_entity_poly.type
_entity_poly.pdbx_seq_one_letter_code
_entity_poly.pdbx_strand_id
1 'polypeptide(L)'
;MELFSVKRLKSYEYIRVEELMLLLIYLYESSSGKPATLKDRLADVSLNVISCMVLGEKYINKHDNGIKTRQEFKEMVDEFVALNGVFDIGDSILG
;
A
#
# COMPACT_ATOMS: atom_id res chain seq x y z
N MET A 1 -2.04 7.71 22.65
CA MET A 1 -1.87 7.53 21.20
C MET A 1 -1.12 6.23 20.99
N GLU A 2 -1.77 5.20 20.44
CA GLU A 2 -1.08 3.98 20.01
C GLU A 2 -1.69 3.56 18.68
N LEU A 3 -1.22 4.18 17.60
CA LEU A 3 -1.63 3.87 16.22
C LEU A 3 -1.51 2.36 15.94
N PHE A 4 -0.45 1.75 16.49
CA PHE A 4 -0.12 0.34 16.35
C PHE A 4 -0.57 -0.53 17.53
N SER A 5 -1.44 -0.04 18.42
CA SER A 5 -2.02 -0.92 19.44
C SER A 5 -2.82 -2.06 18.81
N VAL A 6 -2.81 -3.23 19.45
CA VAL A 6 -3.59 -4.40 19.00
C VAL A 6 -5.06 -4.05 18.78
N LYS A 7 -5.64 -3.24 19.68
CA LYS A 7 -7.04 -2.80 19.58
C LYS A 7 -7.28 -1.95 18.33
N ARG A 8 -6.40 -0.99 18.02
CA ARG A 8 -6.53 -0.18 16.80
C ARG A 8 -6.25 -1.00 15.54
N LEU A 9 -5.24 -1.87 15.55
CA LEU A 9 -4.91 -2.70 14.38
C LEU A 9 -6.05 -3.66 14.01
N LYS A 10 -6.79 -4.17 15.00
CA LYS A 10 -8.04 -4.92 14.80
C LYS A 10 -9.14 -4.03 14.23
N SER A 11 -9.30 -2.80 14.72
CA SER A 11 -10.29 -1.87 14.16
C SER A 11 -10.03 -1.49 12.69
N TYR A 12 -8.78 -1.63 12.22
CA TYR A 12 -8.38 -1.39 10.83
C TYR A 12 -8.34 -2.66 9.96
N GLU A 13 -8.77 -3.81 10.47
CA GLU A 13 -8.75 -5.07 9.71
C GLU A 13 -9.57 -4.98 8.42
N TYR A 14 -10.72 -4.30 8.47
CA TYR A 14 -11.60 -4.12 7.30
C TYR A 14 -10.87 -3.45 6.13
N ILE A 15 -9.99 -2.48 6.39
CA ILE A 15 -9.22 -1.78 5.34
C ILE A 15 -8.34 -2.78 4.59
N ARG A 16 -7.65 -3.66 5.32
CA ARG A 16 -6.78 -4.67 4.69
C ARG A 16 -7.59 -5.68 3.88
N VAL A 17 -8.75 -6.11 4.40
CA VAL A 17 -9.65 -7.03 3.69
C VAL A 17 -10.16 -6.40 2.39
N GLU A 18 -10.62 -5.15 2.43
CA GLU A 18 -11.08 -4.44 1.23
C GLU A 18 -9.99 -4.29 0.18
N GLU A 19 -8.80 -3.82 0.56
CA GLU A 19 -7.71 -3.62 -0.40
C GLU A 19 -7.19 -4.95 -0.99
N LEU A 20 -7.17 -6.02 -0.19
CA LEU A 20 -6.87 -7.37 -0.70
C LEU A 20 -7.92 -7.88 -1.68
N MET A 21 -9.20 -7.65 -1.40
CA MET A 21 -10.27 -7.99 -2.36
C MET A 21 -10.10 -7.26 -3.68
N LEU A 22 -9.78 -5.96 -3.65
CA LEU A 22 -9.55 -5.16 -4.86
C LEU A 22 -8.31 -5.62 -5.63
N LEU A 23 -7.27 -6.08 -4.93
CA LEU A 23 -6.10 -6.70 -5.56
C LEU A 23 -6.47 -8.01 -6.26
N LEU A 24 -7.24 -8.89 -5.61
CA LEU A 24 -7.68 -10.16 -6.20
C LEU A 24 -8.56 -9.96 -7.44
N ILE A 25 -9.51 -9.03 -7.38
CA ILE A 25 -10.35 -8.68 -8.54
C ILE A 25 -9.46 -8.20 -9.70
N TYR A 26 -8.51 -7.30 -9.43
CA TYR A 26 -7.60 -6.83 -10.47
C TYR A 26 -6.74 -7.95 -11.07
N LEU A 27 -6.22 -8.86 -10.24
CA LEU A 27 -5.42 -9.98 -10.73
C LEU A 27 -6.26 -10.94 -11.58
N TYR A 28 -7.49 -11.20 -11.15
CA TYR A 28 -8.44 -12.00 -11.91
C TYR A 28 -8.79 -11.35 -13.25
N GLU A 29 -9.13 -10.06 -13.28
CA GLU A 29 -9.41 -9.32 -14.51
C GLU A 29 -8.19 -9.21 -15.43
N SER A 30 -7.00 -9.10 -14.85
CA SER A 30 -5.73 -9.07 -15.60
C SER A 30 -5.30 -10.45 -16.09
N SER A 31 -5.94 -11.54 -15.61
CA SER A 31 -5.61 -12.92 -15.96
C SER A 31 -6.07 -13.29 -17.38
N SER A 32 -5.42 -12.69 -18.37
CA SER A 32 -5.56 -13.00 -19.80
C SER A 32 -4.37 -13.82 -20.32
N GLY A 33 -3.70 -14.55 -19.42
CA GLY A 33 -2.47 -15.30 -19.69
C GLY A 33 -1.22 -14.42 -19.84
N LYS A 34 -1.32 -13.14 -19.51
CA LYS A 34 -0.20 -12.18 -19.57
C LYS A 34 0.44 -11.99 -18.19
N PRO A 35 1.76 -11.76 -18.11
CA PRO A 35 2.40 -11.36 -16.86
C PRO A 35 1.77 -10.08 -16.31
N ALA A 36 1.39 -10.10 -15.03
CA ALA A 36 0.89 -8.93 -14.32
C ALA A 36 2.04 -8.28 -13.53
N THR A 37 2.23 -6.97 -13.69
CA THR A 37 3.20 -6.21 -12.89
C THR A 37 2.64 -6.00 -11.48
N LEU A 38 3.08 -6.82 -10.53
CA LEU A 38 2.62 -6.79 -9.14
C LEU A 38 3.23 -5.66 -8.32
N LYS A 39 4.47 -5.24 -8.62
CA LYS A 39 5.24 -4.29 -7.80
C LYS A 39 4.46 -3.01 -7.51
N ASP A 40 4.04 -2.32 -8.57
CA ASP A 40 3.33 -1.05 -8.44
C ASP A 40 1.99 -1.21 -7.73
N ARG A 41 1.27 -2.29 -8.03
CA ARG A 41 -0.05 -2.53 -7.44
C ARG A 41 0.03 -2.90 -5.95
N LEU A 42 1.05 -3.67 -5.54
CA LEU A 42 1.30 -3.97 -4.14
C LEU A 42 1.77 -2.74 -3.36
N ALA A 43 2.56 -1.86 -3.98
CA ALA A 43 2.91 -0.57 -3.41
C ALA A 43 1.67 0.29 -3.19
N ASP A 44 0.77 0.39 -4.18
CA ASP A 44 -0.49 1.14 -4.06
C ASP A 44 -1.38 0.60 -2.94
N VAL A 45 -1.52 -0.73 -2.82
CA VAL A 45 -2.27 -1.37 -1.73
C VAL A 45 -1.67 -1.01 -0.37
N SER A 46 -0.34 -1.09 -0.24
CA SER A 46 0.35 -0.77 1.02
C SER A 46 0.16 0.71 1.40
N LEU A 47 0.29 1.62 0.43
CA LEU A 47 0.07 3.05 0.61
C LEU A 47 -1.39 3.36 0.99
N ASN A 48 -2.37 2.75 0.33
CA ASN A 48 -3.79 2.90 0.70
C ASN A 48 -4.04 2.49 2.15
N VAL A 49 -3.51 1.34 2.58
CA VAL A 49 -3.68 0.85 3.96
C VAL A 49 -3.02 1.82 4.95
N ILE A 50 -1.78 2.24 4.70
CA ILE A 50 -1.04 3.16 5.58
C ILE A 50 -1.74 4.52 5.65
N SER A 51 -2.14 5.10 4.51
CA SER A 51 -2.86 6.37 4.47
C SER A 51 -4.19 6.31 5.22
N CYS A 52 -4.96 5.23 5.08
CA CYS A 52 -6.19 5.07 5.87
C CYS A 52 -5.91 4.99 7.37
N MET A 53 -4.84 4.29 7.78
CA MET A 53 -4.50 4.16 9.20
C MET A 53 -4.00 5.48 9.79
N VAL A 54 -3.13 6.20 9.07
CA VAL A 54 -2.43 7.41 9.53
C VAL A 54 -3.26 8.67 9.32
N LEU A 55 -3.80 8.85 8.11
CA LEU A 55 -4.50 10.07 7.66
C LEU A 55 -6.02 9.95 7.79
N GLY A 56 -6.57 8.74 7.89
CA GLY A 56 -8.02 8.50 7.94
C GLY A 56 -8.69 8.44 6.57
N GLU A 57 -7.93 8.55 5.48
CA GLU A 57 -8.45 8.59 4.11
C GLU A 57 -7.61 7.72 3.15
N LYS A 58 -8.21 7.25 2.05
CA LYS A 58 -7.52 6.43 1.04
C LYS A 58 -6.53 7.26 0.24
N TYR A 59 -5.36 6.68 -0.07
CA TYR A 59 -4.35 7.27 -0.95
C TYR A 59 -4.90 7.46 -2.39
N ILE A 60 -5.67 6.50 -2.91
CA ILE A 60 -6.41 6.65 -4.17
C ILE A 60 -7.83 7.13 -3.87
N ASN A 61 -8.02 8.44 -3.76
CA ASN A 61 -9.35 9.03 -3.66
C ASN A 61 -9.88 9.40 -5.06
N LYS A 62 -11.11 8.96 -5.38
CA LYS A 62 -11.74 9.23 -6.69
C LYS A 62 -12.16 10.69 -6.86
N HIS A 63 -12.26 11.45 -5.76
CA HIS A 63 -12.81 12.79 -5.73
C HIS A 63 -11.78 13.92 -5.82
N ASP A 64 -10.50 13.61 -5.72
CA ASP A 64 -9.44 14.62 -5.71
C ASP A 64 -8.69 14.64 -7.05
N ASN A 65 -8.19 15.80 -7.46
CA ASN A 65 -7.44 16.02 -8.72
C ASN A 65 -6.04 15.32 -8.74
N GLY A 66 -5.90 14.24 -7.98
CA GLY A 66 -4.67 13.75 -7.36
C GLY A 66 -3.91 12.70 -8.15
N ILE A 67 -3.86 12.74 -9.49
CA ILE A 67 -2.81 11.96 -10.20
C ILE A 67 -1.43 12.54 -9.85
N LYS A 68 -1.31 13.88 -9.83
CA LYS A 68 -0.05 14.57 -9.53
C LYS A 68 0.38 14.39 -8.07
N THR A 69 -0.53 14.58 -7.12
CA THR A 69 -0.27 14.35 -5.68
C THR A 69 0.08 12.91 -5.37
N ARG A 70 -0.52 11.93 -6.08
CA ARG A 70 -0.15 10.51 -5.94
C ARG A 70 1.26 10.23 -6.41
N GLN A 71 1.62 10.73 -7.59
CA GLN A 71 2.96 10.56 -8.14
C GLN A 71 4.02 11.20 -7.23
N GLU A 72 3.79 12.44 -6.76
CA GLU A 72 4.68 13.15 -5.83
C GLU A 72 4.84 12.40 -4.49
N PHE A 73 3.76 11.84 -3.94
CA PHE A 73 3.83 11.05 -2.71
C PHE A 73 4.52 9.71 -2.91
N LYS A 74 4.28 9.02 -4.04
CA LYS A 74 4.98 7.79 -4.39
C LYS A 74 6.47 8.02 -4.58
N GLU A 75 6.85 9.11 -5.24
CA GLU A 75 8.24 9.53 -5.39
C GLU A 75 8.89 9.80 -4.02
N MET A 76 8.20 10.50 -3.11
CA MET A 76 8.68 10.71 -1.74
C MET A 76 8.90 9.38 -0.98
N VAL A 77 8.01 8.41 -1.16
CA VAL A 77 8.15 7.08 -0.54
C VAL A 77 9.28 6.28 -1.18
N ASP A 78 9.41 6.31 -2.50
CA ASP A 78 10.49 5.63 -3.23
C ASP A 78 11.86 6.21 -2.83
N GLU A 79 11.97 7.55 -2.69
CA GLU A 79 13.15 8.22 -2.16
C GLU A 79 13.42 7.82 -0.70
N PHE A 80 12.41 7.79 0.14
CA PHE A 80 12.55 7.36 1.54
C PHE A 80 13.07 5.92 1.65
N VAL A 81 12.55 4.99 0.83
CA VAL A 81 13.03 3.60 0.79
C VAL A 81 14.45 3.53 0.24
N ALA A 82 14.79 4.30 -0.79
CA ALA A 82 16.14 4.34 -1.33
C ALA A 82 17.16 4.86 -0.30
N LEU A 83 16.80 5.89 0.48
CA LEU A 83 17.66 6.50 1.50
C LEU A 83 17.82 5.62 2.75
N ASN A 84 16.78 4.89 3.16
CA ASN A 84 16.83 4.00 4.32
C ASN A 84 17.35 2.59 3.99
N GLY A 85 17.80 2.37 2.75
CA GLY A 85 18.19 1.06 2.25
C GLY A 85 16.99 0.26 1.76
N VAL A 86 17.18 -0.51 0.69
CA VAL A 86 16.19 -1.50 0.25
C VAL A 86 15.99 -2.46 1.41
N PHE A 87 14.75 -2.60 1.87
CA PHE A 87 14.38 -3.63 2.83
C PHE A 87 14.65 -5.00 2.20
N ASP A 88 15.85 -5.53 2.41
CA ASP A 88 16.18 -6.88 1.99
C ASP A 88 15.57 -7.81 3.03
N ILE A 89 14.58 -8.61 2.62
CA ILE A 89 13.92 -9.57 3.50
C ILE A 89 14.96 -10.53 4.12
N GLY A 90 16.12 -10.71 3.46
CA GLY A 90 17.27 -11.43 4.00
C GLY A 90 17.80 -10.92 5.35
N ASP A 91 17.75 -9.61 5.59
CA ASP A 91 18.24 -9.00 6.84
C ASP A 91 17.30 -9.28 8.04
N SER A 92 16.02 -9.55 7.77
CA SER A 92 15.01 -9.84 8.80
C SER A 92 14.98 -11.31 9.26
N ILE A 93 15.58 -12.22 8.49
CA ILE A 93 15.58 -13.67 8.78
C ILE A 93 16.87 -14.10 9.50
N LEU A 94 17.92 -13.27 9.45
CA LEU A 94 19.25 -13.58 10.01
C LEU A 94 19.66 -12.74 11.23
N GLY A 95 18.73 -11.97 11.80
CA GLY A 95 18.95 -11.20 13.04
C GLY A 95 18.58 -11.95 14.32
#